data_AF-N1U497-F1
#
_entry.id   AF-N1U497-F1
#
_cell.length_a   1.000
_cell.length_b   1.000
_cell.length_c   1.000
_cell.angle_alpha   90.00
_cell.angle_beta   90.00
_cell.angle_gamma   90.00
#
_symmetry.space_group_name_H-M   'P 1'
#
loop_
_entity.id
_entity.type
_entity.pdbx_description
1 polymer ?
#
loop_
_entity_poly.entity_id
_entity_poly.type
_entity_poly.pdbx_seq_one_letter_code
_entity_poly.pdbx_strand_id
1 'polypeptide(L)'
;MKKQSISSSEEDTVLKIKYHSEMDPYYPDLPHPFNEDPELEVQAKKLWPEAFRPKMTPEEKEEIQSEWADFIARYPKNLYIPAELRPPLTEAEEKELRERLDTFTDVESRNLSIRFLEKYSEPGKEPEFSSESSVTPKEQLVYINYKIEELESRIQLIEYTIEQEKLDSDQIEIAKQDLIDLKDELSELKQVQSQIPRS
;
A
#
# COMPACT_ATOMS: atom_id res chain seq x y z
N MET A 1 -51.76 -16.71 28.03
CA MET A 1 -50.52 -16.43 28.78
C MET A 1 -49.43 -15.99 27.81
N LYS A 2 -48.57 -15.07 28.26
CA LYS A 2 -47.68 -14.16 27.51
C LYS A 2 -46.80 -14.84 26.44
N LYS A 3 -46.76 -14.28 25.22
CA LYS A 3 -45.59 -14.36 24.34
C LYS A 3 -44.63 -13.25 24.78
N GLN A 4 -43.47 -13.62 25.30
CA GLN A 4 -42.37 -12.68 25.53
C GLN A 4 -41.83 -12.24 24.18
N SER A 5 -42.06 -10.97 23.85
CA SER A 5 -41.36 -10.24 22.80
C SER A 5 -39.93 -9.98 23.29
N ILE A 6 -38.98 -10.74 22.74
CA ILE A 6 -37.55 -10.49 22.92
C ILE A 6 -37.20 -9.28 22.04
N SER A 7 -37.12 -8.14 22.72
CA SER A 7 -36.16 -7.05 22.54
C SER A 7 -35.58 -6.84 21.13
N SER A 8 -36.30 -6.06 20.32
CA SER A 8 -35.80 -5.42 19.09
C SER A 8 -34.76 -4.31 19.34
N SER A 9 -34.31 -4.11 20.60
CA SER A 9 -33.44 -2.98 20.96
C SER A 9 -31.94 -3.27 20.82
N GLU A 10 -31.53 -4.54 20.72
CA GLU A 10 -30.11 -4.90 20.64
C GLU A 10 -29.54 -4.71 19.22
N GLU A 11 -30.31 -5.01 18.17
CA GLU A 11 -29.89 -4.83 16.77
C GLU A 11 -29.73 -3.34 16.39
N ASP A 12 -30.63 -2.48 16.88
CA ASP A 12 -30.53 -1.03 16.68
C ASP A 12 -29.31 -0.40 17.37
N THR A 13 -28.91 -0.94 18.54
CA THR A 13 -27.71 -0.47 19.23
C THR A 13 -26.41 -0.92 18.54
N VAL A 14 -26.38 -2.13 17.97
CA VAL A 14 -25.20 -2.63 17.24
C VAL A 14 -24.98 -1.84 15.95
N LEU A 15 -26.05 -1.37 15.30
CA LEU A 15 -25.97 -0.48 14.14
C LEU A 15 -25.52 0.94 14.54
N LYS A 16 -26.03 1.50 15.65
CA LYS A 16 -25.55 2.80 16.16
C LYS A 16 -24.06 2.80 16.48
N ILE A 17 -23.52 1.71 17.04
CA ILE A 17 -22.09 1.62 17.41
C ILE A 17 -21.19 1.55 16.17
N LYS A 18 -21.65 0.93 15.06
CA LYS A 18 -20.84 0.83 13.83
C LYS A 18 -20.83 2.12 12.99
N TYR A 19 -21.88 2.94 13.06
CA TYR A 19 -21.88 4.27 12.43
C TYR A 19 -21.24 5.37 13.31
N HIS A 20 -21.10 5.15 14.63
CA HIS A 20 -20.40 6.08 15.53
C HIS A 20 -18.87 5.92 15.57
N SER A 21 -18.29 4.92 14.90
CA SER A 21 -16.86 4.58 15.03
C SER A 21 -16.00 4.80 13.78
N GLU A 22 -16.58 5.28 12.68
CA GLU A 22 -15.78 5.85 11.58
C GLU A 22 -15.90 7.37 11.70
N MET A 23 -15.09 7.94 12.60
CA MET A 23 -14.71 9.34 12.51
C MET A 23 -14.36 9.61 11.04
N ASP A 24 -15.06 10.54 10.38
CA ASP A 24 -14.57 11.08 9.11
C ASP A 24 -13.13 11.55 9.37
N PRO A 25 -12.09 10.87 8.83
CA PRO A 25 -10.71 11.18 9.18
C PRO A 25 -10.32 12.60 8.76
N TYR A 26 -11.12 13.20 7.86
CA TYR A 26 -10.87 14.51 7.29
C TYR A 26 -11.58 15.64 8.05
N TYR A 27 -12.71 15.37 8.71
CA TYR A 27 -13.51 16.39 9.40
C TYR A 27 -14.17 15.91 10.72
N PRO A 28 -13.37 15.53 11.73
CA PRO A 28 -13.88 15.00 13.00
C PRO A 28 -14.66 16.01 13.85
N ASP A 29 -14.44 17.31 13.62
CA ASP A 29 -15.06 18.39 14.40
C ASP A 29 -16.39 18.92 13.81
N LEU A 30 -16.78 18.47 12.61
CA LEU A 30 -18.05 18.89 12.01
C LEU A 30 -19.21 18.10 12.63
N PRO A 31 -20.32 18.75 13.01
CA PRO A 31 -21.51 18.04 13.46
C PRO A 31 -21.99 17.14 12.31
N HIS A 32 -22.14 15.85 12.60
CA HIS A 32 -22.64 14.90 11.62
C HIS A 32 -24.06 15.31 11.19
N PRO A 33 -24.37 15.36 9.88
CA PRO A 33 -25.67 15.85 9.39
C PRO A 33 -26.87 15.05 9.94
N PHE A 34 -26.67 13.80 10.33
CA PHE A 34 -27.70 12.94 10.94
C PHE A 34 -27.88 13.14 12.46
N ASN A 35 -26.96 13.84 13.13
CA ASN A 35 -27.10 14.18 14.55
C ASN A 35 -28.07 15.35 14.75
N GLU A 36 -28.11 16.30 13.81
CA GLU A 36 -29.01 17.46 13.85
C GLU A 36 -30.42 17.09 13.37
N ASP A 37 -30.52 16.19 12.38
CA ASP A 37 -31.79 15.69 11.87
C ASP A 37 -31.73 14.17 11.60
N PRO A 38 -32.30 13.35 12.51
CA PRO A 38 -32.38 11.91 12.33
C PRO A 38 -33.27 11.47 11.14
N GLU A 39 -34.20 12.31 10.66
CA GLU A 39 -35.03 11.98 9.50
C GLU A 39 -34.23 12.02 8.19
N LEU A 40 -33.18 12.85 8.14
CA LEU A 40 -32.25 12.92 7.01
C LEU A 40 -31.53 11.59 6.78
N GLU A 41 -31.19 10.84 7.83
CA GLU A 41 -30.59 9.50 7.69
C GLU A 41 -31.58 8.51 7.04
N VAL A 42 -32.84 8.54 7.47
CA VAL A 42 -33.90 7.68 6.94
C VAL A 42 -34.15 7.99 5.46
N GLN A 43 -34.17 9.28 5.10
CA GLN A 43 -34.31 9.71 3.71
C GLN A 43 -33.09 9.35 2.86
N ALA A 44 -31.88 9.53 3.38
CA ALA A 44 -30.64 9.18 2.70
C ALA A 44 -30.54 7.67 2.44
N LYS A 45 -30.86 6.83 3.44
CA LYS A 45 -30.91 5.37 3.27
C LYS A 45 -31.96 4.92 2.26
N LYS A 46 -33.08 5.65 2.15
CA LYS A 46 -34.13 5.37 1.17
C LYS A 46 -33.71 5.75 -0.26
N LEU A 47 -33.00 6.87 -0.42
CA LEU A 47 -32.58 7.39 -1.72
C LEU A 47 -31.30 6.72 -2.25
N TRP A 48 -30.36 6.38 -1.37
CA TRP A 48 -29.08 5.75 -1.69
C TRP A 48 -28.84 4.49 -0.85
N PRO A 49 -29.68 3.45 -0.93
CA PRO A 49 -29.55 2.26 -0.11
C PRO A 49 -28.19 1.56 -0.28
N GLU A 50 -27.56 1.65 -1.45
CA GLU A 50 -26.23 1.08 -1.73
C GLU A 50 -25.10 1.78 -0.98
N ALA A 51 -25.20 3.09 -0.74
CA ALA A 51 -24.16 3.85 -0.03
C ALA A 51 -24.06 3.47 1.47
N PHE A 52 -25.12 2.86 2.00
CA PHE A 52 -25.20 2.43 3.39
C PHE A 52 -25.04 0.91 3.56
N ARG A 53 -24.92 0.14 2.48
CA ARG A 53 -24.54 -1.27 2.62
C ARG A 53 -23.09 -1.35 3.08
N PRO A 54 -22.74 -2.28 3.98
CA PRO A 54 -21.35 -2.60 4.24
C PRO A 54 -20.66 -2.88 2.90
N LYS A 55 -19.50 -2.25 2.67
CA LYS A 55 -18.72 -2.45 1.44
C LYS A 55 -18.29 -3.90 1.24
N MET A 56 -18.34 -4.70 2.31
CA MET A 56 -17.86 -6.07 2.35
C MET A 56 -18.62 -6.87 3.42
N THR A 57 -19.02 -8.10 3.10
CA THR A 57 -19.66 -9.01 4.05
C THR A 57 -18.65 -9.53 5.08
N PRO A 58 -19.11 -10.03 6.24
CA PRO A 58 -18.21 -10.66 7.21
C PRO A 58 -17.42 -11.84 6.64
N GLU A 59 -18.04 -12.65 5.77
CA GLU A 59 -17.41 -13.81 5.13
C GLU A 59 -16.28 -13.37 4.19
N GLU A 60 -16.53 -12.36 3.36
CA GLU A 60 -15.53 -11.79 2.46
C GLU A 60 -14.33 -11.20 3.24
N LYS A 61 -14.57 -10.61 4.42
CA LYS A 61 -13.49 -10.11 5.28
C LYS A 61 -12.63 -11.25 5.84
N GLU A 62 -13.26 -12.35 6.25
CA GLU A 62 -12.55 -13.52 6.78
C GLU A 62 -11.72 -14.20 5.68
N GLU A 63 -12.25 -14.30 4.47
CA GLU A 63 -11.53 -14.80 3.29
C GLU A 63 -10.27 -13.96 3.01
N ILE A 64 -10.42 -12.63 2.94
CA ILE A 64 -9.28 -11.72 2.77
C ILE A 64 -8.24 -11.89 3.90
N GLN A 65 -8.67 -12.01 5.15
CA GLN A 65 -7.74 -12.22 6.26
C GLN A 65 -6.99 -13.53 6.13
N SER A 66 -7.67 -14.61 5.72
CA SER A 66 -7.04 -15.90 5.48
C SER A 66 -6.02 -15.85 4.36
N GLU A 67 -6.32 -15.12 3.28
CA GLU A 67 -5.39 -14.95 2.15
C GLU A 67 -4.15 -14.17 2.53
N TRP A 68 -4.33 -13.07 3.26
CA TRP A 68 -3.19 -12.34 3.78
C TRP A 68 -2.37 -13.20 4.74
N ALA A 69 -2.99 -14.03 5.57
CA ALA A 69 -2.27 -14.94 6.45
C ALA A 69 -1.43 -15.97 5.66
N ASP A 70 -1.96 -16.56 4.59
CA ASP A 70 -1.19 -17.47 3.71
C ASP A 70 -0.05 -16.72 2.99
N PHE A 71 -0.33 -15.55 2.44
CA PHE A 71 0.67 -14.73 1.77
C PHE A 71 1.82 -14.33 2.70
N ILE A 72 1.51 -13.86 3.92
CA ILE A 72 2.48 -13.47 4.94
C ILE A 72 3.31 -14.67 5.38
N ALA A 73 2.71 -15.87 5.49
CA ALA A 73 3.45 -17.09 5.83
C ALA A 73 4.50 -17.45 4.78
N ARG A 74 4.22 -17.19 3.48
CA ARG A 74 5.16 -17.43 2.37
C ARG A 74 6.19 -16.32 2.23
N TYR A 75 5.76 -15.06 2.37
CA TYR A 75 6.58 -13.87 2.07
C TYR A 75 6.54 -12.83 3.20
N PRO A 76 7.03 -13.15 4.42
CA PRO A 76 6.86 -12.30 5.59
C PRO A 76 7.57 -10.93 5.51
N LYS A 77 8.47 -10.75 4.54
CA LYS A 77 9.25 -9.52 4.32
C LYS A 77 8.73 -8.67 3.17
N ASN A 78 7.62 -9.06 2.55
CA ASN A 78 7.08 -8.37 1.40
C ASN A 78 6.62 -6.94 1.77
N LEU A 79 7.08 -5.94 1.02
CA LEU A 79 6.80 -4.53 1.31
C LEU A 79 5.32 -4.15 1.16
N TYR A 80 4.54 -4.93 0.42
CA TYR A 80 3.12 -4.69 0.17
C TYR A 80 2.19 -5.24 1.25
N ILE A 81 2.72 -5.92 2.27
CA ILE A 81 1.91 -6.38 3.41
C ILE A 81 1.44 -5.15 4.21
N PRO A 82 0.11 -5.01 4.44
CA PRO A 82 -0.45 -3.93 5.26
C PRO A 82 0.24 -3.83 6.63
N ALA A 83 0.46 -2.61 7.10
CA ALA A 83 1.20 -2.37 8.35
C ALA A 83 0.53 -3.03 9.56
N GLU A 84 -0.79 -3.12 9.54
CA GLU A 84 -1.63 -3.73 10.59
C GLU A 84 -1.42 -5.24 10.70
N LEU A 85 -0.96 -5.89 9.63
CA LEU A 85 -0.74 -7.33 9.55
C LEU A 85 0.73 -7.71 9.71
N ARG A 86 1.64 -6.72 9.69
CA ARG A 86 3.06 -6.96 9.88
C ARG A 86 3.38 -7.19 11.37
N PRO A 87 4.36 -8.05 11.68
CA PRO A 87 4.88 -8.15 13.04
C PRO A 87 5.36 -6.77 13.53
N PRO A 88 5.10 -6.41 14.80
CA PRO A 88 5.61 -5.17 15.36
C PRO A 88 7.14 -5.19 15.36
N LEU A 89 7.74 -4.12 14.83
CA LEU A 89 9.18 -3.92 14.84
C LEU A 89 9.65 -3.48 16.22
N THR A 90 10.88 -3.83 16.56
CA THR A 90 11.57 -3.24 17.72
C THR A 90 11.97 -1.79 17.41
N GLU A 91 12.18 -0.97 18.46
CA GLU A 91 12.62 0.43 18.30
C GLU A 91 13.91 0.55 17.47
N ALA A 92 14.82 -0.42 17.59
CA ALA A 92 16.05 -0.46 16.82
C ALA A 92 15.80 -0.72 15.32
N GLU A 93 14.91 -1.66 15.00
CA GLU A 93 14.53 -1.99 13.62
C GLU A 93 13.73 -0.85 12.97
N GLU A 94 12.85 -0.19 13.73
CA GLU A 94 12.10 0.97 13.25
C GLU A 94 13.04 2.13 12.90
N LYS A 95 14.05 2.36 13.75
CA LYS A 95 15.07 3.37 13.50
C LYS A 95 15.89 3.05 12.25
N GLU A 96 16.36 1.81 12.09
CA GLU A 96 17.11 1.37 10.92
C GLU A 96 16.26 1.51 9.64
N LEU A 97 15.00 1.09 9.69
CA LEU A 97 14.07 1.23 8.58
C LEU A 97 13.88 2.70 8.19
N ARG A 98 13.75 3.58 9.17
CA ARG A 98 13.61 5.03 8.93
C ARG A 98 14.86 5.63 8.29
N GLU A 99 16.05 5.34 8.83
CA GLU A 99 17.31 5.82 8.26
C GLU A 99 17.50 5.34 6.82
N ARG A 100 17.09 4.09 6.53
CA ARG A 100 17.10 3.52 5.18
C ARG A 100 16.15 4.25 4.25
N LEU A 101 14.92 4.51 4.68
CA LEU A 101 13.90 5.22 3.90
C LEU A 101 14.31 6.67 3.64
N ASP A 102 14.82 7.38 4.64
CA ASP A 102 15.32 8.74 4.50
C ASP A 102 16.45 8.79 3.45
N THR A 103 17.40 7.85 3.51
CA THR A 103 18.48 7.73 2.52
C THR A 103 17.94 7.46 1.12
N PHE A 104 16.96 6.55 0.98
CA PHE A 104 16.34 6.25 -0.30
C PHE A 104 15.64 7.49 -0.89
N THR A 105 14.84 8.19 -0.09
CA THR A 105 14.11 9.40 -0.51
C THR A 105 15.05 10.51 -0.91
N ASP A 106 16.14 10.71 -0.18
CA ASP A 106 17.16 11.71 -0.52
C ASP A 106 17.82 11.42 -1.87
N VAL A 107 18.22 10.18 -2.12
CA VAL A 107 18.83 9.77 -3.39
C VAL A 107 17.82 9.88 -4.53
N GLU A 108 16.58 9.44 -4.33
CA GLU A 108 15.52 9.53 -5.36
C GLU A 108 15.19 10.98 -5.70
N SER A 109 15.12 11.86 -4.71
CA SER A 109 14.91 13.31 -4.91
C SER A 109 16.02 13.93 -5.78
N ARG A 110 17.29 13.58 -5.50
CA ARG A 110 18.44 14.02 -6.31
C ARG A 110 18.35 13.47 -7.73
N ASN A 111 18.05 12.18 -7.90
CA ASN A 111 17.90 11.55 -9.21
C ASN A 111 16.77 12.19 -10.04
N LEU A 112 15.61 12.45 -9.43
CA LEU A 112 14.49 13.12 -10.08
C LEU A 112 14.84 14.55 -10.49
N SER A 113 15.56 15.28 -9.64
CA SER A 113 16.03 16.63 -9.95
C SER A 113 16.95 16.63 -11.17
N ILE A 114 17.88 15.67 -11.26
CA ILE A 114 18.78 15.50 -12.43
C ILE A 114 17.97 15.21 -13.70
N ARG A 115 17.05 14.24 -13.66
CA ARG A 115 16.19 13.89 -14.81
C ARG A 115 15.31 15.07 -15.26
N PHE A 116 14.82 15.87 -14.31
CA PHE A 116 14.05 17.06 -14.61
C PHE A 116 14.92 18.12 -15.31
N LEU A 117 16.12 18.38 -14.80
CA LEU A 117 17.06 19.30 -15.42
C LEU A 117 17.45 18.86 -16.83
N GLU A 118 17.68 17.56 -17.05
CA GLU A 118 17.93 16.99 -18.38
C GLU A 118 16.77 17.27 -19.34
N LYS A 119 15.54 16.93 -18.91
CA LYS A 119 14.34 17.05 -19.75
C LYS A 119 13.98 18.48 -20.12
N TYR A 120 14.23 19.44 -19.22
CA TYR A 120 13.86 20.84 -19.38
C TYR A 120 15.06 21.75 -19.68
N SER A 121 16.22 21.18 -20.00
CA SER A 121 17.39 21.93 -20.45
C SER A 121 17.12 22.61 -21.80
N GLU A 122 17.61 23.84 -21.95
CA GLU A 122 17.46 24.59 -23.20
C GLU A 122 18.30 23.95 -24.31
N PRO A 123 17.73 23.71 -25.51
CA PRO A 123 18.49 23.17 -26.64
C PRO A 123 19.73 24.02 -26.94
N GLY A 124 20.92 23.40 -26.88
CA GLY A 124 22.20 24.06 -27.14
C GLY A 124 22.90 24.66 -25.90
N LYS A 125 22.30 24.53 -24.71
CA LYS A 125 22.96 24.83 -23.43
C LYS A 125 23.24 23.53 -22.69
N GLU A 126 24.50 23.27 -22.34
CA GLU A 126 24.82 22.14 -21.46
C GLU A 126 24.11 22.33 -20.12
N PRO A 127 23.41 21.30 -19.59
CA PRO A 127 22.80 21.41 -18.29
C PRO A 127 23.90 21.61 -17.24
N GLU A 128 23.71 22.58 -16.34
CA GLU A 128 24.63 22.83 -15.23
C GLU A 128 24.46 21.72 -14.19
N PHE A 129 25.16 20.61 -14.41
CA PHE A 129 25.29 19.55 -13.40
C PHE A 129 26.40 19.93 -12.42
N SER A 130 26.14 19.79 -11.11
CA SER A 130 27.24 19.72 -10.15
C SER A 130 28.09 18.50 -10.49
N SER A 131 29.36 18.69 -10.84
CA SER A 131 30.28 17.64 -11.33
C SER A 131 30.76 16.64 -10.27
N GLU A 132 30.36 16.82 -9.01
CA GLU A 132 30.56 15.84 -7.96
C GLU A 132 29.38 14.86 -7.95
N SER A 133 29.67 13.56 -8.05
CA SER A 133 28.68 12.52 -7.80
C SER A 133 28.14 12.72 -6.38
N SER A 134 26.98 13.36 -6.26
CA SER A 134 26.39 13.78 -4.98
C SER A 134 25.87 12.63 -4.11
N VAL A 135 26.16 11.39 -4.52
CA VAL A 135 25.71 10.16 -3.87
C VAL A 135 26.93 9.27 -3.62
N THR A 136 27.14 8.93 -2.35
CA THR A 136 28.21 8.03 -1.91
C THR A 136 27.91 6.57 -2.29
N PRO A 137 28.92 5.69 -2.43
CA PRO A 137 28.70 4.26 -2.69
C PRO A 137 27.77 3.59 -1.67
N LYS A 138 27.83 4.03 -0.40
CA LYS A 138 26.95 3.54 0.66
C LYS A 138 25.48 3.92 0.41
N GLU A 139 25.20 5.18 0.06
CA GLU A 139 23.85 5.63 -0.29
C GLU A 139 23.33 4.92 -1.56
N GLN A 140 24.20 4.72 -2.56
CA GLN A 140 23.85 3.95 -3.76
C GLN A 140 23.44 2.51 -3.43
N LEU A 141 24.19 1.84 -2.55
CA LEU A 141 23.84 0.48 -2.10
C LEU A 141 22.47 0.47 -1.40
N VAL A 142 22.20 1.40 -0.49
CA VAL A 142 20.91 1.50 0.18
C VAL A 142 19.78 1.68 -0.83
N TYR A 143 19.96 2.60 -1.78
CA TYR A 143 18.99 2.89 -2.83
C TYR A 143 18.70 1.68 -3.72
N ILE A 144 19.75 1.02 -4.25
CA ILE A 144 19.60 -0.16 -5.12
C ILE A 144 19.02 -1.33 -4.35
N ASN A 145 19.44 -1.57 -3.11
CA ASN A 145 18.87 -2.65 -2.28
C ASN A 145 17.37 -2.44 -2.07
N TYR A 146 16.92 -1.20 -1.83
CA TYR A 146 15.50 -0.91 -1.69
C TYR A 146 14.72 -1.16 -2.98
N LYS A 147 15.24 -0.73 -4.15
CA LYS A 147 14.61 -1.04 -5.45
C LYS A 147 14.54 -2.55 -5.72
N ILE A 148 15.59 -3.30 -5.38
CA ILE A 148 15.61 -4.77 -5.48
C ILE A 148 14.51 -5.39 -4.61
N GLU A 149 14.42 -5.00 -3.33
CA GLU A 149 13.40 -5.54 -2.41
C GLU A 149 11.97 -5.19 -2.83
N GLU A 150 11.75 -4.01 -3.39
CA GLU A 150 10.45 -3.60 -3.92
C GLU A 150 10.05 -4.44 -5.14
N LEU A 151 10.96 -4.61 -6.11
CA LEU A 151 10.70 -5.46 -7.28
C LEU A 151 10.48 -6.93 -6.89
N GLU A 152 11.29 -7.47 -5.97
CA GLU A 152 11.09 -8.82 -5.45
C GLU A 152 9.72 -8.95 -4.76
N SER A 153 9.32 -7.93 -3.99
CA SER A 153 8.01 -7.90 -3.34
C SER A 153 6.86 -7.86 -4.37
N ARG A 154 7.01 -7.08 -5.43
CA ARG A 154 6.01 -7.00 -6.51
C ARG A 154 5.89 -8.31 -7.28
N ILE A 155 7.03 -8.94 -7.62
CA ILE A 155 7.08 -10.25 -8.28
C ILE A 155 6.35 -11.29 -7.42
N GLN A 156 6.66 -11.38 -6.13
CA GLN A 156 6.02 -12.32 -5.22
C GLN A 156 4.50 -12.14 -5.14
N LEU A 157 4.03 -10.88 -5.13
CA LEU A 157 2.60 -10.56 -5.11
C LEU A 157 1.91 -11.03 -6.39
N ILE A 158 2.51 -10.77 -7.55
CA ILE A 158 1.96 -11.18 -8.85
C ILE A 158 1.98 -12.71 -8.97
N GLU A 159 3.09 -13.37 -8.64
CA GLU A 159 3.21 -14.83 -8.68
C GLU A 159 2.16 -15.49 -7.78
N TYR A 160 2.01 -15.00 -6.54
CA TYR A 160 0.98 -15.49 -5.64
C TYR A 160 -0.43 -15.28 -6.21
N THR A 161 -0.72 -14.11 -6.79
CA THR A 161 -2.05 -13.81 -7.35
C THR A 161 -2.39 -14.73 -8.52
N ILE A 162 -1.40 -15.08 -9.36
CA ILE A 162 -1.56 -16.08 -10.43
C ILE A 162 -1.80 -17.48 -9.83
N GLU A 163 -1.04 -17.88 -8.81
CA GLU A 163 -1.17 -19.19 -8.15
C GLU A 163 -2.54 -19.40 -7.52
N GLN A 164 -3.17 -18.34 -7.01
CA GLN A 164 -4.52 -18.40 -6.43
C GLN A 164 -5.64 -18.45 -7.49
N GLU A 165 -5.31 -18.47 -8.79
CA GLU A 165 -6.27 -18.54 -9.91
C GLU A 165 -7.33 -17.42 -9.88
N LYS A 166 -6.98 -16.25 -9.32
CA LYS A 166 -7.88 -15.10 -9.15
C LYS A 166 -7.99 -14.19 -10.36
N LEU A 167 -7.17 -14.45 -11.38
CA LEU A 167 -7.07 -13.64 -12.58
C LEU A 167 -7.79 -14.33 -13.74
N ASP A 168 -8.44 -13.53 -14.58
CA ASP A 168 -8.98 -14.02 -15.86
C ASP A 168 -7.84 -14.32 -16.87
N SER A 169 -8.16 -14.95 -18.01
CA SER A 169 -7.15 -15.37 -18.99
C SER A 169 -6.30 -14.21 -19.50
N ASP A 170 -6.92 -13.06 -19.70
CA ASP A 170 -6.30 -11.88 -20.29
C ASP A 170 -5.37 -11.22 -19.26
N GLN A 171 -5.83 -11.14 -18.00
CA GLN A 171 -5.03 -10.69 -16.87
C GLN A 171 -3.84 -11.62 -16.59
N ILE A 172 -3.98 -12.94 -16.76
CA ILE A 172 -2.88 -13.88 -16.61
C ILE A 172 -1.80 -13.64 -17.68
N GLU A 173 -2.19 -13.38 -18.92
CA GLU A 173 -1.24 -13.11 -20.01
C GLU A 173 -0.46 -11.81 -19.73
N ILE A 174 -1.17 -10.74 -19.33
CA ILE A 174 -0.56 -9.47 -18.93
C ILE A 174 0.39 -9.67 -17.74
N ALA A 175 -0.07 -10.35 -16.69
CA ALA A 175 0.73 -10.58 -15.49
C ALA A 175 1.99 -11.41 -15.78
N LYS A 176 1.94 -12.36 -16.72
CA LYS A 176 3.13 -13.11 -17.15
C LYS A 176 4.12 -12.24 -17.92
N GLN A 177 3.64 -11.32 -18.76
CA GLN A 177 4.52 -10.38 -19.44
C GLN A 177 5.17 -9.43 -18.43
N ASP A 178 4.38 -8.87 -17.51
CA ASP A 178 4.91 -8.03 -16.41
C ASP A 178 5.97 -8.78 -15.60
N LEU A 179 5.77 -10.07 -15.30
CA LEU A 179 6.77 -10.88 -14.59
C LEU A 179 8.07 -11.05 -15.37
N ILE A 180 8.04 -11.10 -16.70
CA ILE A 180 9.26 -11.17 -17.52
C ILE A 180 10.02 -9.85 -17.38
N ASP A 181 9.33 -8.73 -17.63
CA ASP A 181 9.94 -7.40 -17.61
C ASP A 181 10.52 -7.07 -16.22
N LEU A 182 9.77 -7.39 -15.15
CA LEU A 182 10.22 -7.17 -13.76
C LEU A 182 11.41 -8.06 -13.38
N LYS A 183 11.47 -9.31 -13.87
CA LYS A 183 12.61 -10.22 -13.61
C LYS A 183 13.86 -9.78 -14.35
N ASP A 184 13.71 -9.24 -15.56
CA ASP A 184 14.80 -8.66 -16.32
C ASP A 184 15.34 -7.41 -15.61
N GLU A 185 14.48 -6.48 -15.18
CA GLU A 185 14.88 -5.30 -14.39
C GLU A 185 15.57 -5.69 -13.07
N LEU A 186 15.07 -6.71 -12.37
CA LEU A 186 15.69 -7.24 -11.16
C LEU A 186 17.10 -7.78 -11.42
N SER A 187 17.30 -8.47 -12.54
CA SER A 187 18.61 -8.99 -12.95
C SER A 187 19.59 -7.84 -13.22
N GLU A 188 19.15 -6.81 -13.93
CA GLU A 188 19.95 -5.60 -14.21
C GLU A 188 20.34 -4.89 -12.92
N LEU A 189 19.41 -4.70 -11.99
CA LEU A 189 19.71 -4.06 -10.70
C LEU A 189 20.67 -4.87 -9.84
N LYS A 190 20.56 -6.20 -9.84
CA LYS A 190 21.55 -7.08 -9.18
C LYS A 190 22.93 -6.99 -9.82
N GLN A 191 22.99 -6.84 -11.14
CA GLN A 191 24.24 -6.60 -11.83
C GLN A 191 24.85 -5.25 -11.45
N VAL A 192 24.06 -4.16 -11.41
CA VAL A 192 24.50 -2.84 -10.97
C VAL A 192 24.99 -2.89 -9.52
N GLN A 193 24.23 -3.53 -8.62
CA GLN A 193 24.59 -3.72 -7.22
C GLN A 193 25.99 -4.36 -7.06
N SER A 194 26.32 -5.32 -7.92
CA SER A 194 27.63 -6.01 -7.88
C SER A 194 28.82 -5.12 -8.27
N GLN A 195 28.56 -4.00 -8.95
CA GLN A 195 29.58 -3.05 -9.41
C GLN A 195 29.84 -1.93 -8.38
N ILE A 196 28.97 -1.75 -7.39
CA ILE A 196 29.13 -0.68 -6.40
C ILE A 196 30.21 -1.07 -5.37
N PRO A 197 31.22 -0.20 -5.13
CA PRO A 197 32.24 -0.44 -4.11
C PRO A 197 31.64 -0.63 -2.71
N ARG A 198 32.14 -1.63 -1.98
CA ARG A 198 31.72 -1.93 -0.58
C ARG A 198 32.60 -1.29 0.49
N SER A 199 33.60 -0.50 0.07
CA SER A 199 34.62 0.13 0.92
C SER A 199 34.35 1.62 1.12
#